data_AF-A0A6P1IQH2-F1
#
_entry.id   AF-A0A6P1IQH2-F1
#
_cell.length_a   1.000
_cell.length_b   1.000
_cell.length_c   1.000
_cell.angle_alpha   90.00
_cell.angle_beta   90.00
_cell.angle_gamma   90.00
#
_symmetry.space_group_name_H-M   'P 1'
#
loop_
_entity.id
_entity.type
_entity.pdbx_description
1 polymer ?
#
loop_
_entity_poly.entity_id
_entity_poly.type
_entity_poly.pdbx_seq_one_letter_code
_entity_poly.pdbx_strand_id
1 'polypeptide(L)' 'MSTTKNASIREPFAASVLVQAGVPAKDVVWFNRLTPAAKMQALVTERGNAVREAVRNFLGGSQPTLA' A
#
# COMPACT_ATOMS: atom_id res chain seq x y z
N MET A 1 32.52 11.33 2.50
CA MET A 1 31.32 11.58 1.67
C MET A 1 30.26 10.60 2.13
N SER A 2 29.43 11.01 3.08
CA SER A 2 28.44 10.13 3.71
C SER A 2 27.05 10.60 3.30
N THR A 3 26.53 10.05 2.21
CA THR A 3 25.09 10.16 1.91
C THR A 3 24.57 8.78 1.61
N THR A 4 24.39 8.00 2.67
CA THR A 4 23.51 6.84 2.68
C THR A 4 22.11 7.36 2.35
N LYS A 5 21.75 7.41 1.06
CA LYS A 5 20.34 7.46 0.64
C LYS A 5 19.76 6.08 0.97
N ASN A 6 19.50 5.87 2.26
CA ASN A 6 18.54 4.90 2.74
C ASN A 6 17.20 5.40 2.21
N ALA A 7 16.93 5.12 0.92
CA ALA A 7 15.63 5.31 0.32
C ALA A 7 14.70 4.55 1.24
N SER A 8 13.95 5.31 2.05
CA SER A 8 13.05 4.75 3.03
C SER A 8 12.19 3.76 2.28
N ILE A 9 12.47 2.47 2.48
CA ILE A 9 11.62 1.39 2.01
C ILE A 9 10.36 1.55 2.85
N ARG A 10 9.51 2.51 2.45
CA ARG A 10 8.19 2.68 3.01
C ARG A 10 7.51 1.39 2.65
N GLU A 11 7.33 0.52 3.63
CA GLU A 11 6.59 -0.72 3.43
C GLU A 11 5.27 -0.36 2.72
N PRO A 12 5.05 -0.81 1.48
CA PRO A 12 3.97 -0.30 0.64
C PRO A 12 2.59 -0.62 1.24
N PHE A 13 2.54 -1.60 2.13
CA PHE A 13 1.34 -2.01 2.86
C PHE A 13 1.36 -1.61 4.34
N ALA A 14 2.20 -0.66 4.75
CA ALA A 14 2.12 -0.07 6.08
C ALA A 14 0.77 0.64 6.24
N ALA A 15 0.18 0.58 7.43
CA ALA A 15 -1.13 1.18 7.70
C ALA A 15 -1.19 2.66 7.29
N SER A 16 -0.13 3.42 7.53
CA SER A 16 -0.02 4.82 7.11
C SER A 16 -0.05 4.99 5.60
N VAL A 17 0.53 4.07 4.83
CA VAL A 17 0.49 4.11 3.35
C VAL A 17 -0.90 3.73 2.85
N LEU A 18 -1.54 2.73 3.45
CA LEU A 18 -2.91 2.34 3.10
C LEU A 18 -3.91 3.48 3.33
N VAL A 19 -3.80 4.18 4.46
CA VAL A 19 -4.64 5.34 4.78
C VAL A 19 -4.41 6.48 3.77
N GLN A 20 -3.15 6.79 3.45
CA GLN A 20 -2.82 7.82 2.45
C GLN A 20 -3.27 7.43 1.04
N ALA A 21 -3.30 6.13 0.72
CA ALA A 21 -3.78 5.60 -0.54
C ALA A 21 -5.31 5.63 -0.68
N GLY A 22 -6.04 6.10 0.33
CA GLY A 22 -7.51 6.15 0.32
C GLY A 22 -8.19 4.82 0.63
N VAL A 23 -7.47 3.83 1.17
CA VAL A 23 -8.07 2.58 1.62
C VAL A 23 -8.97 2.88 2.83
N PRO A 24 -10.23 2.43 2.83
CA PRO A 24 -11.13 2.70 3.96
C PRO A 24 -10.60 2.04 5.23
N ALA A 25 -10.76 2.72 6.37
CA ALA A 25 -10.17 2.32 7.65
C ALA A 25 -10.51 0.86 8.05
N LYS A 26 -11.72 0.38 7.71
CA LYS A 26 -12.13 -1.02 7.92
C LYS A 26 -11.23 -2.04 7.22
N ASP A 27 -10.74 -1.71 6.03
CA ASP A 27 -9.88 -2.57 5.21
C ASP A 27 -8.41 -2.44 5.62
N VAL A 28 -7.99 -1.24 6.04
CA VAL A 28 -6.68 -1.03 6.67
C VAL A 28 -6.54 -1.86 7.95
N VAL A 29 -7.52 -1.80 8.85
CA VAL A 29 -7.50 -2.54 10.12
C VAL A 29 -7.56 -4.03 9.88
N TRP A 30 -8.42 -4.50 8.96
CA TRP A 30 -8.47 -5.90 8.57
C TRP A 30 -7.13 -6.38 8.03
N PHE A 31 -6.56 -5.68 7.05
CA PHE A 31 -5.31 -6.08 6.41
C PHE A 31 -4.13 -6.08 7.40
N ASN A 32 -4.07 -5.11 8.31
CA ASN A 32 -3.01 -5.01 9.30
C ASN A 32 -3.07 -6.11 10.37
N ARG A 33 -4.26 -6.67 10.66
CA ARG A 33 -4.44 -7.79 11.60
C ARG A 33 -4.01 -9.15 11.03
N LEU A 34 -3.79 -9.25 9.73
CA LEU A 34 -3.38 -10.50 9.09
C LEU A 34 -1.91 -10.81 9.33
N THR A 35 -1.58 -12.09 9.49
CA THR A 35 -0.19 -12.55 9.46
C THR A 35 0.42 -12.35 8.07
N PRO A 36 1.75 -12.29 7.90
CA PRO A 36 2.37 -12.09 6.59
C PRO A 36 1.91 -13.08 5.51
N ALA A 37 1.75 -14.36 5.88
CA ALA A 37 1.20 -15.38 4.98
C ALA A 37 -0.25 -15.08 4.59
N ALA A 38 -1.08 -14.68 5.56
CA ALA A 38 -2.46 -14.30 5.31
C ALA A 38 -2.59 -12.98 4.52
N LYS A 39 -1.64 -12.04 4.65
CA LYS A 39 -1.58 -10.83 3.80
C LYS A 39 -1.35 -11.19 2.34
N MET A 40 -0.42 -12.10 2.05
CA MET A 40 -0.18 -12.57 0.68
C MET A 40 -1.43 -13.25 0.09
N GLN A 41 -2.12 -14.08 0.87
CA GLN A 41 -3.40 -14.70 0.47
C GLN A 41 -4.53 -13.67 0.34
N ALA A 42 -4.57 -12.64 1.19
CA ALA A 42 -5.56 -11.58 1.11
C ALA A 42 -5.39 -10.76 -0.17
N LEU A 43 -4.16 -10.48 -0.60
CA LEU A 43 -3.88 -9.71 -1.82
C LEU A 43 -4.38 -10.39 -3.11
N VAL A 44 -4.70 -11.68 -3.09
CA VAL A 44 -5.31 -12.39 -4.22
C VAL A 44 -6.84 -12.44 -4.18
N THR A 45 -7.46 -12.02 -3.06
CA THR A 45 -8.92 -11.89 -2.96
C THR A 45 -9.40 -10.57 -3.55
N GLU A 46 -10.67 -10.45 -3.93
CA GLU A 46 -11.26 -9.19 -4.41
C GLU A 46 -11.01 -8.02 -3.43
N ARG A 47 -11.15 -8.30 -2.13
CA ARG A 47 -10.93 -7.30 -1.07
C ARG A 47 -9.48 -6.83 -1.00
N GLY A 48 -8.50 -7.74 -1.08
CA GLY A 48 -7.09 -7.34 -1.09
C GLY A 48 -6.63 -6.79 -2.43
N ASN A 49 -7.29 -7.14 -3.54
CA ASN A 49 -7.06 -6.50 -4.82
C ASN A 49 -7.41 -5.01 -4.77
N ALA A 50 -8.53 -4.63 -4.15
CA ALA A 50 -8.87 -3.22 -3.92
C ALA A 50 -7.79 -2.47 -3.10
N VAL A 51 -7.25 -3.10 -2.05
CA VAL A 51 -6.14 -2.54 -1.26
C VAL A 51 -4.88 -2.38 -2.13
N ARG A 52 -4.55 -3.39 -2.94
CA ARG A 52 -3.40 -3.38 -3.84
C ARG A 52 -3.54 -2.29 -4.92
N GLU A 53 -4.72 -2.12 -5.49
CA GLU A 53 -5.00 -1.09 -6.49
C GLU A 53 -4.90 0.32 -5.91
N ALA A 54 -5.46 0.55 -4.72
CA ALA A 54 -5.31 1.83 -4.02
C ALA A 54 -3.83 2.17 -3.78
N VAL A 55 -3.06 1.22 -3.23
CA VAL A 55 -1.62 1.38 -3.00
C VAL A 55 -0.86 1.56 -4.31
N ARG A 56 -1.21 0.83 -5.36
CA ARG A 56 -0.61 0.97 -6.69
C ARG A 56 -0.89 2.35 -7.30
N ASN A 57 -2.11 2.87 -7.17
CA ASN A 57 -2.46 4.20 -7.64
C ASN A 57 -1.70 5.29 -6.87
N PHE A 58 -1.55 5.09 -5.55
CA PHE A 58 -0.81 5.99 -4.68
C PHE A 58 0.71 5.99 -4.93
N LEU A 59 1.33 4.82 -5.09
CA LEU A 59 2.78 4.68 -5.29
C LEU A 59 3.21 4.78 -6.75
N GLY A 60 2.35 4.34 -7.67
CA GLY A 60 2.63 4.23 -9.10
C GLY A 60 2.26 5.45 -9.92
N GLY A 61 1.72 6.51 -9.29
CA GLY A 61 1.55 7.82 -9.93
C GLY A 61 1.02 7.77 -11.35
N SER A 62 -0.25 7.37 -11.55
CA SER A 62 -1.02 8.03 -12.61
C SER A 62 -1.36 9.44 -12.12
N GLN A 63 -0.33 10.28 -12.10
CA GLN A 63 -0.52 11.68 -12.38
C GLN A 63 -0.88 11.71 -13.88
N PRO A 64 -2.10 12.07 -14.30
CA PRO A 64 -2.24 12.59 -15.65
C PRO A 64 -1.36 13.85 -15.68
N THR A 65 -0.18 13.73 -16.27
CA THR A 65 0.56 14.90 -16.73
C THR A 65 -0.40 15.59 -17.69
N LEU A 66 -0.97 16.72 -17.25
CA LEU A 66 -1.70 17.64 -18.11
C LEU A 66 -0.83 17.93 -19.33
N ALA A 67 -1.31 17.52 -20.49
CA ALA A 67 -0.86 17.95 -21.81
C ALA A 67 -2.05 18.58 -22.52
#